data_AF-A0A2E6EL66-F1
#
_entry.id   AF-A0A2E6EL66-F1
#
_cell.length_a   1.000
_cell.length_b   1.000
_cell.length_c   1.000
_cell.angle_alpha   90.00
_cell.angle_beta   90.00
_cell.angle_gamma   90.00
#
_symmetry.space_group_name_H-M   'P 1'
#
loop_
_entity.id
_entity.type
_entity.pdbx_description
1 polymer ?
#
loop_
_entity_poly.entity_id
_entity_poly.type
_entity_poly.pdbx_seq_one_letter_code
_entity_poly.pdbx_strand_id
1 'polypeptide(L)'
;MGLEVLMRVLERSVLAVLCLVLWSGCTASEPCPDGQGMRSDGVCAALALDDIDGGGDLAGPSGESSCDDGQDNDQDGFVDCDDQDCWDRPECPSGDDDDSAASDDQPEDDDSPPCTDLDGDNWCVEEGDCDDTSVQVNPTAVELCDSIDNDCNGFIDESAVDVSVWYLDADEDGYGAAHLSVDACVAPAGYVANGDDCDDLNHGAYPGALEVCDQLDNNCDGVIDEGSAAAATWFGDADGDGYGNRP
;
A
#
# COMPACT_ATOMS: atom_id res chain seq x y z
N MET A 1 28.30 8.42 -32.87
CA MET A 1 28.06 7.33 -31.90
C MET A 1 28.02 7.97 -30.52
N GLY A 2 26.85 8.03 -29.88
CA GLY A 2 26.75 8.60 -28.53
C GLY A 2 25.45 9.32 -28.16
N LEU A 3 24.38 9.24 -28.97
CA LEU A 3 23.07 9.79 -28.62
C LEU A 3 21.91 8.79 -28.77
N GLU A 4 22.21 7.47 -28.73
CA GLU A 4 21.22 6.39 -28.89
C GLU A 4 21.11 5.47 -27.66
N VAL A 5 21.59 5.89 -26.48
CA VAL A 5 21.50 5.07 -25.25
C VAL A 5 20.67 5.73 -24.14
N LEU A 6 20.12 6.93 -24.38
CA LEU A 6 19.23 7.61 -23.42
C LEU A 6 17.75 7.47 -23.80
N MET A 7 17.32 6.26 -24.17
CA MET A 7 15.90 5.93 -24.41
C MET A 7 15.55 4.54 -23.84
N ARG A 8 15.99 4.29 -22.62
CA ARG A 8 15.39 3.26 -21.75
C ARG A 8 15.08 3.96 -20.44
N VAL A 9 13.86 3.73 -19.93
CA VAL A 9 13.24 4.42 -18.78
C VAL A 9 12.60 5.77 -19.14
N LEU A 10 11.63 5.75 -20.04
CA LEU A 10 10.52 6.70 -20.01
C LEU A 10 9.23 5.87 -20.03
N GLU A 11 8.48 6.01 -18.96
CA GLU A 11 7.36 5.18 -18.55
C GLU A 11 6.21 5.24 -19.56
N ARG A 12 5.41 4.18 -19.59
CA ARG A 12 4.33 3.92 -20.55
C ARG A 12 3.26 5.02 -20.64
N SER A 13 3.28 6.02 -19.76
CA SER A 13 2.27 7.09 -19.68
C SER A 13 2.48 8.23 -20.67
N VAL A 14 3.70 8.47 -21.18
CA VAL A 14 3.96 9.61 -22.10
C VAL A 14 3.79 9.22 -23.58
N LEU A 15 3.93 7.93 -23.92
CA LEU A 15 3.68 7.46 -25.30
C LEU A 15 2.21 7.55 -25.72
N ALA A 16 1.27 7.55 -24.77
CA ALA A 16 -0.15 7.72 -25.08
C ALA A 16 -0.48 9.12 -25.62
N VAL A 17 0.25 10.15 -25.15
CA VAL A 17 0.02 11.54 -25.58
C VAL A 17 0.72 11.85 -26.90
N LEU A 18 1.80 11.14 -27.25
CA LEU A 18 2.50 11.33 -28.52
C LEU A 18 1.83 10.66 -29.73
N CYS A 19 0.83 9.81 -29.51
CA CYS A 19 0.09 9.14 -30.59
C CYS A 19 -1.00 10.05 -31.23
N LEU A 20 -1.18 11.29 -30.74
CA LEU A 20 -2.25 12.18 -31.18
C LEU A 20 -1.88 13.12 -32.34
N VAL A 21 -0.61 13.21 -32.78
CA VAL A 21 -0.21 14.29 -33.71
C VAL A 21 0.24 13.84 -35.10
N LEU A 22 0.59 12.57 -35.34
CA LEU A 22 1.21 12.22 -36.63
C LEU A 22 0.88 10.83 -37.21
N TRP A 23 -0.36 10.34 -37.17
CA TRP A 23 -0.85 9.38 -38.18
C TRP A 23 -2.38 9.31 -38.23
N SER A 24 -2.95 9.60 -39.39
CA SER A 24 -4.31 9.19 -39.74
C SER A 24 -4.36 7.66 -39.79
N GLY A 25 -4.92 7.00 -38.77
CA GLY A 25 -5.23 5.57 -38.90
C GLY A 25 -5.46 4.71 -37.65
N CYS A 26 -5.33 5.19 -36.41
CA CYS A 26 -5.67 4.38 -35.24
C CYS A 26 -7.04 4.77 -34.69
N THR A 27 -8.09 4.05 -35.09
CA THR A 27 -9.35 4.02 -34.35
C THR A 27 -9.17 3.08 -33.16
N ALA A 28 -8.75 3.61 -32.01
CA ALA A 28 -9.03 2.95 -30.75
C ALA A 28 -10.55 3.04 -30.57
N SER A 29 -11.26 1.94 -30.78
CA SER A 29 -12.67 1.86 -30.40
C SER A 29 -12.74 2.07 -28.90
N GLU A 30 -13.41 3.14 -28.47
CA GLU A 30 -13.64 3.42 -27.06
C GLU A 30 -14.28 2.19 -26.41
N PRO A 31 -13.79 1.73 -25.24
CA PRO A 31 -14.40 0.61 -24.54
C PRO A 31 -15.85 0.96 -24.20
N CYS A 32 -16.75 -0.02 -24.33
CA CYS A 32 -18.16 0.21 -24.06
C CYS A 32 -18.40 0.61 -22.59
N PRO A 33 -19.39 1.48 -22.31
CA PRO A 33 -19.79 1.82 -20.95
C PRO A 33 -20.16 0.57 -20.14
N ASP A 34 -19.96 0.62 -18.81
CA ASP A 34 -20.30 -0.49 -17.90
C ASP A 34 -21.73 -1.02 -18.13
N GLY A 35 -21.83 -2.34 -18.30
CA GLY A 35 -23.08 -3.05 -18.61
C GLY A 35 -23.35 -3.30 -20.10
N GLN A 36 -22.39 -3.03 -21.00
CA GLN A 36 -22.52 -3.30 -22.44
C GLN A 36 -21.33 -4.09 -22.99
N GLY A 37 -21.61 -4.99 -23.94
CA GLY A 37 -20.60 -5.72 -24.71
C GLY A 37 -20.45 -5.16 -26.13
N MET A 38 -19.26 -5.29 -26.71
CA MET A 38 -18.99 -4.88 -28.09
C MET A 38 -19.43 -5.98 -29.06
N ARG A 39 -20.32 -5.64 -30.01
CA ARG A 39 -20.74 -6.54 -31.08
C ARG A 39 -19.67 -6.63 -32.18
N SER A 40 -19.77 -7.65 -33.03
CA SER A 40 -18.83 -7.90 -34.15
C SER A 40 -18.89 -6.84 -35.27
N ASP A 41 -19.90 -5.98 -35.27
CA ASP A 41 -20.03 -4.80 -36.12
C ASP A 41 -19.45 -3.51 -35.48
N GLY A 42 -18.89 -3.63 -34.28
CA GLY A 42 -18.20 -2.56 -33.57
C GLY A 42 -19.12 -1.61 -32.79
N VAL A 43 -20.39 -1.97 -32.59
CA VAL A 43 -21.37 -1.17 -31.83
C VAL A 43 -21.58 -1.75 -30.42
N CYS A 44 -21.56 -0.89 -29.41
CA CYS A 44 -21.88 -1.28 -28.04
C CYS A 44 -23.37 -1.60 -27.90
N ALA A 45 -23.69 -2.72 -27.25
CA ALA A 45 -25.05 -3.03 -26.88
C ALA A 45 -25.10 -3.70 -25.50
N ALA A 46 -26.23 -3.52 -24.82
CA ALA A 46 -26.51 -4.24 -23.59
C ALA A 46 -26.31 -5.74 -23.81
N LEU A 47 -25.58 -6.37 -22.91
CA LEU A 47 -25.53 -7.83 -22.82
C LEU A 47 -26.95 -8.27 -22.52
N ALA A 48 -27.64 -8.80 -23.54
CA ALA A 48 -28.81 -9.60 -23.26
C ALA A 48 -28.28 -10.79 -22.45
N LEU A 49 -28.67 -10.84 -21.19
CA LEU A 49 -28.61 -12.07 -20.40
C LEU A 49 -29.53 -13.06 -21.13
N ASP A 50 -28.98 -13.78 -22.10
CA ASP A 50 -29.57 -15.03 -22.52
C ASP A 50 -29.26 -16.02 -21.38
N ASP A 51 -30.17 -15.99 -20.41
CA ASP A 51 -30.55 -17.05 -19.46
C ASP A 51 -29.63 -18.27 -19.39
N ILE A 52 -28.51 -18.13 -18.69
CA ILE A 52 -27.87 -19.25 -17.99
C ILE A 52 -27.86 -18.84 -16.53
N ASP A 53 -28.96 -19.16 -15.86
CA ASP A 53 -29.08 -19.51 -14.44
C ASP A 53 -30.55 -19.90 -14.22
N GLY A 54 -30.87 -21.11 -14.67
CA GLY A 54 -32.18 -21.74 -14.48
C GLY A 54 -32.39 -22.12 -13.02
N GLY A 55 -32.77 -21.14 -12.21
CA GLY A 55 -33.45 -21.34 -10.94
C GLY A 55 -34.91 -20.94 -11.09
N GLY A 56 -35.77 -21.87 -11.52
CA GLY A 56 -37.20 -21.62 -11.61
C GLY A 56 -37.94 -22.59 -12.52
N ASP A 57 -38.45 -23.66 -11.92
CA ASP A 57 -39.70 -24.34 -12.26
C ASP A 57 -40.01 -24.49 -13.76
N LEU A 58 -39.23 -25.32 -14.45
CA LEU A 58 -39.71 -25.92 -15.69
C LEU A 58 -40.57 -27.12 -15.35
N ALA A 59 -41.88 -26.90 -15.27
CA ALA A 59 -42.87 -27.96 -15.38
C ALA A 59 -42.66 -28.72 -16.71
N GLY A 60 -41.84 -29.78 -16.66
CA GLY A 60 -41.71 -30.87 -17.64
C GLY A 60 -42.75 -31.97 -17.39
N PRO A 61 -42.87 -32.98 -18.26
CA PRO A 61 -44.14 -33.64 -18.52
C PRO A 61 -44.52 -34.70 -17.48
N SER A 62 -45.43 -34.36 -16.56
CA SER A 62 -46.22 -35.31 -15.76
C SER A 62 -45.42 -36.35 -14.98
N GLY A 63 -45.13 -36.01 -13.72
CA GLY A 63 -44.28 -36.76 -12.80
C GLY A 63 -44.43 -38.28 -12.78
N GLU A 64 -43.32 -38.91 -12.40
CA GLU A 64 -43.09 -40.34 -12.41
C GLU A 64 -44.25 -41.14 -11.79
N SER A 65 -44.84 -42.03 -12.61
CA SER A 65 -45.97 -42.86 -12.19
C SER A 65 -45.55 -44.23 -11.62
N SER A 66 -44.29 -44.64 -11.79
CA SER A 66 -43.66 -45.80 -11.15
C SER A 66 -42.28 -45.38 -10.65
N CYS A 67 -41.95 -45.68 -9.38
CA CYS A 67 -40.68 -45.29 -8.74
C CYS A 67 -39.87 -46.53 -8.28
N ASP A 68 -40.01 -47.65 -8.99
CA ASP A 68 -39.39 -48.94 -8.66
C ASP A 68 -39.16 -49.85 -9.89
N ASP A 69 -39.32 -49.33 -11.11
CA ASP A 69 -39.33 -50.12 -12.34
C ASP A 69 -38.09 -49.92 -13.22
N GLY A 70 -37.16 -49.05 -12.82
CA GLY A 70 -35.89 -48.82 -13.49
C GLY A 70 -36.03 -48.03 -14.79
N GLN A 71 -37.12 -47.29 -14.96
CA GLN A 71 -37.39 -46.49 -16.15
C GLN A 71 -37.57 -45.01 -15.83
N ASP A 72 -36.87 -44.17 -16.59
CA ASP A 72 -37.03 -42.71 -16.66
C ASP A 72 -38.31 -42.41 -17.45
N ASN A 73 -39.42 -42.28 -16.74
CA ASN A 73 -40.75 -42.27 -17.36
C ASN A 73 -41.15 -40.89 -17.91
N ASP A 74 -40.47 -39.83 -17.48
CA ASP A 74 -40.68 -38.45 -17.95
C ASP A 74 -39.49 -37.86 -18.74
N GLN A 75 -38.38 -38.61 -18.83
CA GLN A 75 -37.21 -38.40 -19.68
C GLN A 75 -36.34 -37.21 -19.28
N ASP A 76 -36.24 -36.94 -17.97
CA ASP A 76 -35.41 -35.88 -17.43
C ASP A 76 -33.96 -36.33 -17.13
N GLY A 77 -33.72 -37.65 -17.19
CA GLY A 77 -32.42 -38.27 -17.01
C GLY A 77 -32.21 -38.92 -15.64
N PHE A 78 -33.18 -38.85 -14.73
CA PHE A 78 -33.22 -39.57 -13.46
C PHE A 78 -34.18 -40.76 -13.53
N VAL A 79 -34.02 -41.72 -12.62
CA VAL A 79 -34.77 -42.99 -12.64
C VAL A 79 -35.12 -43.37 -11.20
N ASP A 80 -36.37 -43.75 -10.95
CA ASP A 80 -36.84 -44.26 -9.66
C ASP A 80 -36.52 -43.30 -8.49
N CYS A 81 -35.94 -43.78 -7.38
CA CYS A 81 -35.67 -42.97 -6.18
C CYS A 81 -34.52 -41.97 -6.32
N ASP A 82 -33.78 -42.00 -7.43
CA ASP A 82 -32.80 -40.95 -7.76
C ASP A 82 -33.47 -39.74 -8.42
N ASP A 83 -34.77 -39.83 -8.74
CA ASP A 83 -35.59 -38.75 -9.28
C ASP A 83 -36.25 -37.92 -8.16
N GLN A 84 -36.15 -36.60 -8.28
CA GLN A 84 -36.72 -35.63 -7.35
C GLN A 84 -38.26 -35.68 -7.30
N ASP A 85 -38.91 -36.16 -8.37
CA ASP A 85 -40.35 -36.33 -8.46
C ASP A 85 -40.86 -37.61 -7.74
N CYS A 86 -39.97 -38.50 -7.30
CA CYS A 86 -40.28 -39.72 -6.54
C CYS A 86 -40.15 -39.57 -5.01
N TRP A 87 -39.76 -38.40 -4.50
CA TRP A 87 -39.32 -38.15 -3.11
C TRP A 87 -40.36 -38.46 -2.00
N ASP A 88 -41.64 -38.63 -2.33
CA ASP A 88 -42.72 -38.86 -1.33
C ASP A 88 -43.49 -40.17 -1.52
N ARG A 89 -42.97 -41.13 -2.29
CA ARG A 89 -43.68 -42.39 -2.60
C ARG A 89 -43.24 -43.55 -1.70
N PRO A 90 -44.20 -44.41 -1.29
CA PRO A 90 -43.96 -45.51 -0.34
C PRO A 90 -43.03 -46.62 -0.88
N GLU A 91 -42.70 -46.58 -2.16
CA GLU A 91 -41.75 -47.47 -2.84
C GLU A 91 -40.28 -47.08 -2.58
N CYS A 92 -40.02 -45.81 -2.22
CA CYS A 92 -38.72 -45.31 -1.77
C CYS A 92 -38.73 -45.22 -0.23
N PRO A 93 -38.20 -46.23 0.49
CA PRO A 93 -38.10 -46.16 1.93
C PRO A 93 -37.12 -45.04 2.29
N SER A 94 -37.63 -43.96 2.89
CA SER A 94 -36.82 -42.89 3.46
C SER A 94 -35.78 -43.47 4.42
N GLY A 95 -34.54 -43.09 4.16
CA GLY A 95 -33.31 -43.64 4.69
C GLY A 95 -32.29 -43.42 3.60
N ASP A 96 -31.93 -42.17 3.33
CA ASP A 96 -31.12 -41.43 4.29
C ASP A 96 -31.76 -40.15 4.84
N ASP A 97 -31.97 -40.16 6.16
CA ASP A 97 -31.87 -38.96 6.98
C ASP A 97 -30.45 -38.40 6.84
N ASP A 98 -30.27 -37.20 6.26
CA ASP A 98 -29.07 -36.41 6.56
C ASP A 98 -29.36 -34.91 6.70
N ASP A 99 -30.51 -34.60 7.29
CA ASP A 99 -30.78 -33.26 7.82
C ASP A 99 -31.20 -33.37 9.29
N SER A 100 -30.23 -33.11 10.17
CA SER A 100 -30.40 -32.71 11.57
C SER A 100 -30.44 -33.81 12.65
N ALA A 101 -29.28 -34.43 12.94
CA ALA A 101 -28.78 -34.55 14.33
C ALA A 101 -27.43 -35.30 14.42
N ALA A 102 -26.35 -34.69 13.94
CA ALA A 102 -25.04 -34.83 14.57
C ALA A 102 -24.47 -33.42 14.80
N SER A 103 -24.30 -33.10 16.07
CA SER A 103 -23.30 -32.14 16.51
C SER A 103 -21.93 -32.76 16.27
N ASP A 104 -21.36 -32.51 15.11
CA ASP A 104 -19.96 -32.66 14.74
C ASP A 104 -19.79 -31.60 13.64
N ASP A 105 -19.38 -30.36 13.96
CA ASP A 105 -17.98 -29.96 13.84
C ASP A 105 -17.27 -30.60 12.62
N GLN A 106 -17.93 -30.63 11.47
CA GLN A 106 -17.24 -30.67 10.19
C GLN A 106 -16.79 -29.25 9.91
N PRO A 107 -15.48 -28.92 10.07
CA PRO A 107 -14.97 -27.69 9.51
C PRO A 107 -15.28 -27.76 8.01
N GLU A 108 -15.83 -26.69 7.48
CA GLU A 108 -15.90 -26.45 6.05
C GLU A 108 -14.57 -26.92 5.44
N ASP A 109 -14.63 -27.80 4.44
CA ASP A 109 -13.48 -28.32 3.70
C ASP A 109 -12.72 -27.15 3.05
N ASP A 110 -11.90 -26.49 3.86
CA ASP A 110 -10.76 -25.70 3.47
C ASP A 110 -9.67 -26.73 3.13
N ASP A 111 -9.75 -27.26 1.91
CA ASP A 111 -8.72 -28.08 1.25
C ASP A 111 -7.42 -27.25 1.00
N SER A 112 -7.13 -26.30 1.89
CA SER A 112 -5.82 -25.70 2.05
C SER A 112 -4.97 -26.73 2.82
N PRO A 113 -3.77 -27.09 2.33
CA PRO A 113 -2.90 -28.00 3.06
C PRO A 113 -2.72 -27.48 4.49
N PRO A 114 -2.68 -28.34 5.52
CA PRO A 114 -2.42 -27.89 6.88
C PRO A 114 -1.03 -27.28 6.90
N CYS A 115 -0.97 -25.96 6.80
CA CYS A 115 0.25 -25.24 7.03
C CYS A 115 0.53 -25.34 8.53
N THR A 116 1.80 -25.56 8.87
CA THR A 116 2.18 -25.81 10.27
C THR A 116 2.62 -24.49 10.85
N ASP A 117 1.76 -23.84 11.63
CA ASP A 117 2.13 -22.70 12.46
C ASP A 117 3.23 -23.14 13.46
N LEU A 118 4.46 -22.67 13.24
CA LEU A 118 5.65 -23.07 14.01
C LEU A 118 5.88 -22.19 15.24
N ASP A 119 5.34 -20.97 15.28
CA ASP A 119 5.62 -19.97 16.31
C ASP A 119 4.41 -19.58 17.18
N GLY A 120 3.21 -19.97 16.76
CA GLY A 120 1.95 -19.82 17.47
C GLY A 120 1.22 -18.50 17.23
N ASP A 121 1.51 -17.78 16.15
CA ASP A 121 0.82 -16.52 15.80
C ASP A 121 -0.40 -16.70 14.88
N ASN A 122 -0.71 -17.95 14.52
CA ASN A 122 -1.82 -18.34 13.66
C ASN A 122 -1.67 -17.85 12.20
N TRP A 123 -0.43 -17.63 11.77
CA TRP A 123 -0.04 -17.51 10.38
C TRP A 123 0.91 -18.63 10.00
N CYS A 124 1.08 -18.80 8.69
CA CYS A 124 1.95 -19.81 8.13
C CYS A 124 2.37 -19.39 6.72
N VAL A 125 3.39 -20.07 6.18
CA VAL A 125 4.01 -19.66 4.91
C VAL A 125 3.01 -19.60 3.74
N GLU A 126 2.10 -20.56 3.66
CA GLU A 126 1.07 -20.60 2.61
C GLU A 126 0.02 -19.47 2.72
N GLU A 127 -0.15 -18.90 3.92
CA GLU A 127 -1.09 -17.80 4.22
C GLU A 127 -0.43 -16.42 4.15
N GLY A 128 0.85 -16.36 3.78
CA GLY A 128 1.60 -15.12 3.58
C GLY A 128 2.61 -14.78 4.66
N ASP A 129 2.85 -15.68 5.61
CA ASP A 129 3.95 -15.54 6.57
C ASP A 129 5.31 -15.74 5.88
N CYS A 130 6.18 -14.74 6.00
CA CYS A 130 7.50 -14.74 5.44
C CYS A 130 8.59 -15.28 6.40
N ASP A 131 8.29 -15.44 7.69
CA ASP A 131 9.11 -16.13 8.69
C ASP A 131 8.25 -16.82 9.77
N ASP A 132 7.78 -18.02 9.43
CA ASP A 132 7.01 -18.99 10.25
C ASP A 132 7.69 -19.42 11.58
N THR A 133 8.84 -18.83 11.92
CA THR A 133 9.53 -19.06 13.19
C THR A 133 9.49 -17.85 14.13
N SER A 134 8.84 -16.77 13.72
CA SER A 134 8.79 -15.49 14.42
C SER A 134 7.39 -14.88 14.45
N VAL A 135 6.76 -14.93 15.62
CA VAL A 135 5.43 -14.31 15.91
C VAL A 135 5.30 -12.80 15.65
N GLN A 136 6.42 -12.15 15.31
CA GLN A 136 6.51 -10.73 14.99
C GLN A 136 6.62 -10.48 13.47
N VAL A 137 6.56 -11.54 12.67
CA VAL A 137 6.68 -11.50 11.21
C VAL A 137 5.47 -12.23 10.66
N ASN A 138 4.47 -11.50 10.18
CA ASN A 138 3.26 -12.03 9.56
C ASN A 138 2.49 -10.89 8.87
N PRO A 139 1.51 -11.18 7.98
CA PRO A 139 0.74 -10.18 7.24
C PRO A 139 0.03 -9.07 8.04
N THR A 140 -0.05 -9.18 9.37
CA THR A 140 -0.68 -8.19 10.25
C THR A 140 0.26 -7.60 11.29
N ALA A 141 1.53 -7.97 11.26
CA ALA A 141 2.53 -7.42 12.15
C ALA A 141 2.75 -5.93 11.84
N VAL A 142 3.36 -5.26 12.80
CA VAL A 142 3.70 -3.84 12.68
C VAL A 142 5.16 -3.75 12.27
N GLU A 143 5.43 -2.96 11.23
CA GLU A 143 6.78 -2.65 10.77
C GLU A 143 7.62 -1.94 11.84
N LEU A 144 8.86 -2.41 11.99
CA LEU A 144 9.89 -1.83 12.84
C LEU A 144 11.15 -1.56 12.02
N CYS A 145 11.98 -0.61 12.45
CA CYS A 145 13.26 -0.32 11.84
C CYS A 145 14.34 -1.36 12.22
N ASP A 146 14.11 -2.64 11.92
CA ASP A 146 15.01 -3.75 12.25
C ASP A 146 15.56 -4.50 11.03
N SER A 147 15.27 -3.98 9.82
CA SER A 147 15.66 -4.54 8.52
C SER A 147 15.00 -5.89 8.21
N ILE A 148 13.82 -6.13 8.80
CA ILE A 148 12.95 -7.27 8.54
C ILE A 148 11.65 -6.73 7.93
N ASP A 149 11.11 -7.45 6.95
CA ASP A 149 9.75 -7.26 6.45
C ASP A 149 8.82 -7.93 7.47
N ASN A 150 8.35 -7.18 8.47
CA ASN A 150 7.52 -7.72 9.55
C ASN A 150 6.12 -8.04 9.04
N ASP A 151 5.54 -7.20 8.18
CA ASP A 151 4.18 -7.33 7.68
C ASP A 151 4.07 -8.16 6.39
N CYS A 152 5.19 -8.71 5.92
CA CYS A 152 5.33 -9.58 4.76
C CYS A 152 4.75 -9.01 3.45
N ASN A 153 4.73 -7.68 3.28
CA ASN A 153 4.20 -7.03 2.08
C ASN A 153 5.23 -6.90 0.94
N GLY A 154 6.49 -7.31 1.19
CA GLY A 154 7.59 -7.30 0.24
C GLY A 154 8.42 -6.01 0.22
N PHE A 155 8.14 -5.08 1.13
CA PHE A 155 8.97 -3.93 1.44
C PHE A 155 9.64 -4.15 2.81
N ILE A 156 10.68 -3.37 3.12
CA ILE A 156 11.41 -3.52 4.39
C ILE A 156 11.36 -2.18 5.11
N ASP A 157 10.96 -2.22 6.38
CA ASP A 157 10.90 -1.10 7.32
C ASP A 157 10.02 0.08 6.82
N GLU A 158 9.04 -0.17 5.95
CA GLU A 158 8.15 0.86 5.43
C GLU A 158 7.08 1.25 6.44
N SER A 159 6.86 2.55 6.63
CA SER A 159 5.88 3.01 7.61
C SER A 159 6.14 2.48 9.03
N ALA A 160 7.38 2.09 9.33
CA ALA A 160 7.77 1.56 10.64
C ALA A 160 7.38 2.52 11.76
N VAL A 161 6.89 1.99 12.87
CA VAL A 161 6.35 2.82 13.96
C VAL A 161 7.43 3.50 14.81
N ASP A 162 8.68 3.04 14.69
CA ASP A 162 9.85 3.57 15.39
C ASP A 162 10.80 4.35 14.47
N VAL A 163 10.31 4.83 13.31
CA VAL A 163 11.06 5.76 12.46
C VAL A 163 11.55 6.97 13.24
N SER A 164 12.78 7.38 12.96
CA SER A 164 13.36 8.60 13.49
C SER A 164 13.14 9.77 12.53
N VAL A 165 12.98 10.96 13.08
CA VAL A 165 12.94 12.20 12.30
C VAL A 165 14.37 12.70 12.09
N TRP A 166 14.73 12.96 10.84
CA TRP A 166 16.02 13.51 10.45
C TRP A 166 15.84 14.88 9.78
N TYR A 167 16.72 15.82 10.05
CA TYR A 167 16.65 17.21 9.59
C TYR A 167 17.76 17.49 8.58
N LEU A 168 17.45 18.18 7.48
CA LEU A 168 18.43 18.55 6.46
C LEU A 168 19.50 19.45 7.08
N ASP A 169 20.76 19.13 6.83
CA ASP A 169 21.96 19.91 7.17
C ASP A 169 22.58 20.34 5.83
N ALA A 170 22.15 21.49 5.31
CA ALA A 170 22.45 21.93 3.96
C ALA A 170 23.77 22.68 3.83
N ASP A 171 24.31 23.20 4.94
CA ASP A 171 25.60 23.88 4.97
C ASP A 171 26.74 23.06 5.60
N GLU A 172 26.42 21.87 6.11
CA GLU A 172 27.33 20.84 6.64
C GLU A 172 27.98 21.18 7.99
N ASP A 173 27.32 21.98 8.84
CA ASP A 173 27.85 22.35 10.16
C ASP A 173 27.49 21.36 11.30
N GLY A 174 26.60 20.41 11.00
CA GLY A 174 26.15 19.37 11.92
C GLY A 174 24.84 19.67 12.65
N TYR A 175 24.20 20.80 12.35
CA TYR A 175 22.86 21.16 12.81
C TYR A 175 21.89 21.16 11.63
N GLY A 176 20.64 20.80 11.92
CA GLY A 176 19.63 20.63 10.88
C GLY A 176 18.52 21.67 10.97
N ALA A 177 17.93 22.00 9.83
CA ALA A 177 16.77 22.89 9.77
C ALA A 177 15.50 22.21 10.34
N ALA A 178 14.95 22.75 11.44
CA ALA A 178 13.72 22.27 12.10
C ALA A 178 12.50 22.06 11.16
N HIS A 179 12.47 22.82 10.07
CA HIS A 179 11.35 22.87 9.13
C HIS A 179 11.56 22.02 7.87
N LEU A 180 12.72 21.38 7.72
CA LEU A 180 13.05 20.49 6.60
C LEU A 180 13.46 19.12 7.15
N SER A 181 12.45 18.29 7.42
CA SER A 181 12.66 16.96 7.99
C SER A 181 12.13 15.83 7.10
N VAL A 182 12.66 14.63 7.33
CA VAL A 182 12.23 13.37 6.72
C VAL A 182 12.19 12.27 7.78
N ASP A 183 11.22 11.38 7.67
CA ASP A 183 11.14 10.19 8.53
C ASP A 183 11.92 9.05 7.87
N ALA A 184 12.87 8.46 8.59
CA ALA A 184 13.66 7.34 8.12
C ALA A 184 14.26 6.52 9.28
N CYS A 185 14.45 5.22 9.07
CA CYS A 185 15.13 4.35 10.03
C CYS A 185 16.61 4.71 10.23
N VAL A 186 17.26 5.17 9.16
CA VAL A 186 18.67 5.59 9.17
C VAL A 186 18.77 6.98 8.55
N ALA A 187 19.68 7.80 9.10
CA ALA A 187 19.99 9.12 8.59
C ALA A 187 20.28 9.11 7.08
N PRO A 188 19.46 9.79 6.27
CA PRO A 188 19.82 10.01 4.87
C PRO A 188 21.07 10.88 4.76
N ALA A 189 21.75 10.81 3.61
CA ALA A 189 22.92 11.65 3.37
C ALA A 189 22.54 13.14 3.40
N GLY A 190 23.30 13.93 4.16
CA GLY A 190 23.02 15.35 4.38
C GLY A 190 21.93 15.64 5.41
N TYR A 191 21.58 14.66 6.27
CA TYR A 191 20.63 14.87 7.35
C TYR A 191 21.24 14.53 8.72
N VAL A 192 20.79 15.22 9.76
CA VAL A 192 21.21 15.08 11.16
C VAL A 192 20.01 14.88 12.09
N ALA A 193 20.26 14.40 13.32
CA ALA A 193 19.20 14.05 14.27
C ALA A 193 18.62 15.25 15.03
N ASN A 194 19.24 16.42 14.93
CA ASN A 194 18.81 17.64 15.62
C ASN A 194 18.24 18.63 14.61
N GLY A 195 17.24 19.40 15.03
CA GLY A 195 16.57 20.41 14.21
C GLY A 195 16.82 21.81 14.73
N ASP A 196 18.02 22.09 15.25
CA ASP A 196 18.29 23.27 16.07
C ASP A 196 18.93 24.43 15.28
N ASP A 197 19.09 24.30 13.96
CA ASP A 197 19.70 25.31 13.11
C ASP A 197 18.73 26.49 12.82
N CYS A 198 19.21 27.71 13.01
CA CYS A 198 18.50 28.95 12.70
C CYS A 198 18.74 29.47 11.27
N ASP A 199 19.83 29.11 10.60
CA ASP A 199 20.17 29.48 9.23
C ASP A 199 21.00 28.39 8.51
N ASP A 200 20.31 27.35 8.05
CA ASP A 200 20.80 26.15 7.32
C ASP A 200 21.43 26.44 5.93
N LEU A 201 21.79 27.69 5.66
CA LEU A 201 22.55 28.12 4.49
C LEU A 201 23.88 28.78 4.88
N ASN A 202 24.20 28.82 6.17
CA ASN A 202 25.32 29.51 6.75
C ASN A 202 25.97 28.68 7.87
N HIS A 203 27.00 27.92 7.51
CA HIS A 203 27.83 27.09 8.40
C HIS A 203 28.47 27.82 9.61
N GLY A 204 28.30 29.14 9.71
CA GLY A 204 28.67 29.94 10.88
C GLY A 204 27.53 30.20 11.87
N ALA A 205 26.31 29.73 11.60
CA ALA A 205 25.08 30.06 12.31
C ALA A 205 24.46 28.80 12.94
N TYR A 206 24.92 28.41 14.13
CA TYR A 206 24.45 27.20 14.82
C TYR A 206 24.48 27.35 16.34
N PRO A 207 23.72 26.52 17.09
CA PRO A 207 23.74 26.49 18.55
C PRO A 207 25.16 26.51 19.16
N GLY A 208 25.50 27.63 19.79
CA GLY A 208 26.78 27.82 20.47
C GLY A 208 27.95 28.25 19.60
N ALA A 209 27.72 28.71 18.36
CA ALA A 209 28.73 29.41 17.58
C ALA A 209 29.19 30.71 18.26
N LEU A 210 30.26 31.32 17.73
CA LEU A 210 30.76 32.60 18.24
C LEU A 210 30.06 33.76 17.54
N GLU A 211 29.47 34.66 18.32
CA GLU A 211 28.90 35.91 17.80
C GLU A 211 29.93 36.82 17.13
N VAL A 212 29.57 37.25 15.93
CA VAL A 212 30.28 38.27 15.15
C VAL A 212 29.35 39.48 15.02
N CYS A 213 29.88 40.70 15.00
CA CYS A 213 29.04 41.88 14.79
C CYS A 213 28.74 42.07 13.29
N ASP A 214 27.85 41.24 12.77
CA ASP A 214 27.41 41.23 11.37
C ASP A 214 25.89 41.40 11.22
N GLN A 215 25.17 41.62 12.33
CA GLN A 215 23.71 41.73 12.43
C GLN A 215 22.97 40.41 12.17
N LEU A 216 23.66 39.28 12.31
CA LEU A 216 23.07 37.95 12.34
C LEU A 216 23.12 37.40 13.78
N ASP A 217 22.28 36.41 14.05
CA ASP A 217 22.34 35.59 15.25
C ASP A 217 23.17 34.36 14.87
N ASN A 218 24.46 34.35 15.23
CA ASN A 218 25.35 33.27 14.83
C ASN A 218 25.21 32.05 15.74
N ASN A 219 24.81 32.22 16.99
CA ASN A 219 24.76 31.15 17.96
C ASN A 219 23.35 30.56 18.16
N CYS A 220 22.37 31.07 17.42
CA CYS A 220 20.98 30.66 17.42
C CYS A 220 20.28 30.78 18.79
N ASP A 221 20.65 31.77 19.61
CA ASP A 221 20.02 32.00 20.93
C ASP A 221 18.84 32.97 20.89
N GLY A 222 18.56 33.58 19.73
CA GLY A 222 17.50 34.52 19.48
C GLY A 222 17.88 35.98 19.76
N VAL A 223 19.14 36.27 20.08
CA VAL A 223 19.72 37.60 20.22
C VAL A 223 20.74 37.82 19.09
N ILE A 224 20.88 39.07 18.67
CA ILE A 224 21.79 39.44 17.58
C ILE A 224 23.00 40.17 18.18
N ASP A 225 24.19 39.78 17.75
CA ASP A 225 25.50 40.37 18.05
C ASP A 225 25.86 40.46 19.56
N GLU A 226 25.26 39.65 20.43
CA GLU A 226 25.49 39.72 21.88
C GLU A 226 26.85 39.15 22.28
N GLY A 227 27.56 39.85 23.17
CA GLY A 227 28.91 39.42 23.55
C GLY A 227 29.93 39.44 22.41
N SER A 228 29.55 39.88 21.19
CA SER A 228 30.47 40.09 20.09
C SER A 228 31.57 41.07 20.53
N ALA A 229 32.83 40.73 20.26
CA ALA A 229 33.98 41.58 20.66
C ALA A 229 33.93 42.99 20.02
N ALA A 230 33.11 43.15 18.98
CA ALA A 230 32.86 44.41 18.27
C ALA A 230 31.73 45.25 18.88
N ALA A 231 30.98 44.74 19.87
CA ALA A 231 30.16 45.55 20.78
C ALA A 231 31.04 46.36 21.77
N ALA A 232 32.17 46.88 21.28
CA ALA A 232 33.03 47.78 22.01
C ALA A 232 32.22 49.01 22.44
N THR A 233 32.35 49.39 23.71
CA THR A 233 31.74 50.61 24.23
C THR A 233 32.40 51.80 23.54
N TRP A 234 31.70 52.45 22.62
CA TRP A 234 32.19 53.64 21.94
C TRP A 234 32.16 54.82 22.91
N PHE A 235 33.30 55.47 23.13
CA PHE A 235 33.37 56.72 23.90
C PHE A 235 33.43 57.91 22.95
N GLY A 236 32.72 58.99 23.27
CA GLY A 236 32.71 60.20 22.46
C GLY A 236 34.11 60.80 22.33
N ASP A 237 34.55 61.05 21.10
CA ASP A 237 35.82 61.72 20.79
C ASP A 237 35.54 63.23 20.65
N ALA A 238 35.87 63.97 21.70
CA ALA A 238 35.57 65.40 21.79
C ALA A 238 36.67 66.27 21.13
N ASP A 239 37.88 65.74 21.00
CA ASP A 239 39.05 66.42 20.48
C ASP A 239 39.50 65.95 19.09
N GLY A 240 38.83 64.92 18.55
CA GLY A 240 39.00 64.43 17.18
C GLY A 240 40.32 63.69 16.95
N ASP A 241 40.89 63.09 17.99
CA ASP A 241 42.20 62.43 17.94
C ASP A 241 42.11 60.93 17.62
N GLY A 242 40.89 60.40 17.49
CA GLY A 242 40.62 59.01 17.19
C GLY A 242 40.64 58.08 18.42
N TYR A 243 40.77 58.62 19.63
CA TYR A 243 40.64 57.88 20.88
C TYR A 243 39.41 58.36 21.67
N GLY A 244 38.75 57.38 22.29
CA GLY A 244 37.56 57.65 23.09
C GLY A 244 37.89 58.28 24.45
N ASN A 245 37.10 59.27 24.88
CA ASN A 245 37.25 59.87 26.21
C ASN A 245 36.93 58.86 27.33
N ARG A 246 37.85 58.69 28.29
CA ARG A 246 37.64 57.80 29.44
C ARG A 246 36.50 58.35 30.34
N PRO A 247 35.58 57.50 30.83
CA PRO A 247 34.47 57.93 31.69
C PRO A 247 34.94 58.48 33.05
#